data_AF-A0A537KHX3-F1
#
_entry.id   AF-A0A537KHX3-F1
#
_cell.length_a   1.000
_cell.length_b   1.000
_cell.length_c   1.000
_cell.angle_alpha   90.00
_cell.angle_beta   90.00
_cell.angle_gamma   90.00
#
_symmetry.space_group_name_H-M   'P 1'
#
loop_
_entity.id
_entity.type
_entity.pdbx_description
1 polymer ?
#
loop_
_entity_poly.entity_id
_entity_poly.type
_entity_poly.pdbx_seq_one_letter_code
_entity_poly.pdbx_strand_id
1 'polypeptide(L)'
;MSLTTQLIYLFVIALPVACISWTVTHEEIFKEPRKFCELNSRRNKLFVLRKFFYMLTCEYCFSHYVTVVILIITRYYLLFPDWRGYIISGFSLVWIANMYMSLFYLLRQGIKKEKVIIEEIEEENKLQN
;
A
#
# COMPACT_ATOMS: atom_id res chain seq x y z
N MET A 1 3.14 12.10 -25.90
CA MET A 1 3.88 12.22 -24.62
C MET A 1 5.22 11.51 -24.81
N SER A 2 6.35 12.13 -24.44
CA SER A 2 7.65 11.45 -24.53
C SER A 2 7.70 10.28 -23.54
N LEU A 3 8.54 9.28 -23.82
CA LEU A 3 8.73 8.13 -22.93
C LEU A 3 9.16 8.59 -21.52
N THR A 4 10.04 9.59 -21.44
CA THR A 4 10.49 10.17 -20.17
C THR A 4 9.31 10.71 -19.35
N THR A 5 8.38 11.43 -19.97
CA THR A 5 7.19 11.94 -19.26
C THR A 5 6.28 10.80 -18.81
N GLN A 6 6.12 9.73 -19.61
CA GLN A 6 5.37 8.54 -19.19
C GLN A 6 6.00 7.92 -17.95
N LEU A 7 7.31 7.70 -17.96
CA LEU A 7 8.02 7.13 -16.81
C LEU A 7 7.92 8.02 -15.56
N ILE A 8 8.04 9.35 -15.70
CA ILE A 8 7.84 10.26 -14.56
C ILE A 8 6.41 10.12 -14.01
N TYR A 9 5.40 10.08 -14.89
CA TYR A 9 4.01 9.92 -14.47
C TYR A 9 3.77 8.58 -13.77
N LEU A 10 4.43 7.49 -14.19
CA LEU A 10 4.35 6.22 -13.48
C LEU A 10 4.73 6.37 -12.01
N PHE A 11 5.87 7.00 -11.70
CA PHE A 11 6.31 7.20 -10.32
C PHE A 11 5.41 8.17 -9.56
N VAL A 12 5.02 9.28 -10.18
CA VAL A 12 4.16 10.29 -9.54
C VAL A 12 2.76 9.74 -9.23
N ILE A 13 2.17 8.96 -10.14
CA ILE A 13 0.85 8.34 -9.96
C ILE A 13 0.91 7.16 -8.98
N ALA A 14 2.05 6.47 -8.88
CA ALA A 14 2.20 5.40 -7.89
C ALA A 14 2.21 5.92 -6.43
N LEU A 15 2.59 7.18 -6.18
CA LEU A 15 2.56 7.78 -4.85
C LEU A 15 1.16 7.83 -4.21
N PRO A 16 0.11 8.41 -4.85
CA PRO A 16 -1.24 8.40 -4.29
C PRO A 16 -1.79 6.98 -4.16
N VAL A 17 -1.45 6.07 -5.09
CA VAL A 17 -1.84 4.65 -4.97
C VAL A 17 -1.25 4.04 -3.69
N ALA A 18 0.04 4.26 -3.44
CA ALA A 18 0.72 3.78 -2.22
C ALA A 18 0.14 4.42 -0.96
N CYS A 19 -0.06 5.74 -0.97
CA CYS A 19 -0.59 6.48 0.17
C CYS A 19 -1.99 6.00 0.56
N ILE A 20 -2.93 5.95 -0.38
CA ILE A 20 -4.30 5.49 -0.12
C ILE A 20 -4.29 4.04 0.36
N SER A 21 -3.49 3.17 -0.29
CA SER A 21 -3.43 1.76 0.07
C SER A 21 -2.86 1.55 1.46
N TRP A 22 -1.80 2.29 1.81
CA TRP A 22 -1.22 2.27 3.14
C TRP A 22 -2.20 2.78 4.19
N THR A 23 -2.84 3.94 3.97
CA THR A 23 -3.77 4.52 4.94
C THR A 23 -4.90 3.56 5.27
N VAL A 24 -5.49 2.91 4.28
CA VAL A 24 -6.58 1.95 4.52
C VAL A 24 -6.09 0.67 5.19
N THR A 25 -4.89 0.18 4.84
CA THR A 25 -4.39 -1.12 5.31
C THR A 25 -3.48 -1.09 6.52
N HIS A 26 -3.01 0.08 6.95
CA HIS A 26 -2.10 0.21 8.09
C HIS A 26 -2.58 1.19 9.16
N GLU A 27 -3.28 2.28 8.80
CA GLU A 27 -3.63 3.27 9.83
C GLU A 27 -4.75 2.80 10.76
N GLU A 28 -4.65 3.26 12.02
CA GLU A 28 -5.50 2.79 13.12
C GLU A 28 -6.97 3.21 12.98
N ILE A 29 -7.22 4.31 12.26
CA ILE A 29 -8.58 4.79 11.95
C ILE A 29 -9.39 3.70 11.23
N PHE A 30 -8.73 2.87 10.41
CA PHE A 30 -9.36 1.78 9.67
C PHE A 30 -9.28 0.42 10.39
N LYS A 31 -8.84 0.38 11.65
CA LYS A 31 -8.67 -0.88 12.41
C LYS A 31 -9.99 -1.60 12.67
N GLU A 32 -11.05 -0.87 13.01
CA GLU A 32 -12.39 -1.44 13.22
C GLU A 32 -12.98 -2.05 11.94
N PRO A 33 -13.05 -1.32 10.80
CA PRO A 33 -13.55 -1.91 9.56
C PRO A 33 -12.64 -3.05 9.07
N ARG A 34 -11.32 -2.96 9.26
CA ARG A 34 -10.40 -4.04 8.90
C ARG A 34 -10.64 -5.30 9.74
N LYS A 35 -10.79 -5.18 11.05
CA LYS A 35 -11.15 -6.31 11.93
C LYS A 35 -12.50 -6.93 11.55
N PHE A 36 -13.49 -6.11 11.19
CA PHE A 36 -14.77 -6.61 10.68
C PHE A 36 -14.59 -7.42 9.40
N CYS A 37 -13.83 -6.90 8.43
CA CYS A 37 -13.48 -7.61 7.20
C CYS A 37 -12.70 -8.91 7.48
N GLU A 38 -11.72 -8.90 8.38
CA GLU A 38 -10.95 -10.09 8.76
C GLU A 38 -11.82 -11.17 9.39
N LEU A 39 -12.68 -10.81 10.35
CA LEU A 39 -13.63 -11.74 10.98
C LEU A 39 -14.57 -12.37 9.94
N ASN A 40 -15.11 -11.55 9.03
CA ASN A 40 -15.98 -12.02 7.96
C ASN A 40 -15.24 -12.85 6.91
N SER A 41 -13.96 -12.58 6.66
CA SER A 41 -13.14 -13.42 5.80
C SER A 41 -12.99 -14.82 6.39
N ARG A 42 -12.82 -14.94 7.71
CA ARG A 42 -12.62 -16.24 8.37
C ARG A 42 -13.92 -17.00 8.63
N ARG A 43 -15.03 -16.30 8.91
CA ARG A 43 -16.32 -16.92 9.28
C ARG A 43 -17.25 -17.23 8.11
N ASN A 44 -17.10 -16.58 6.94
CA ASN A 44 -18.03 -16.79 5.84
C ASN A 44 -17.88 -18.18 5.21
N LYS A 45 -19.01 -18.86 5.04
CA LYS A 45 -19.10 -20.16 4.35
C LYS A 45 -18.86 -20.04 2.83
N LEU A 46 -19.07 -18.85 2.27
CA LEU A 46 -18.88 -18.56 0.85
C LEU A 46 -17.43 -18.16 0.55
N PHE A 47 -16.74 -18.97 -0.26
CA PHE A 47 -15.35 -18.76 -0.66
C PHE A 47 -15.10 -17.40 -1.33
N VAL A 48 -16.04 -16.91 -2.13
CA VAL A 48 -15.94 -15.63 -2.85
C VAL A 48 -15.96 -14.45 -1.87
N LEU A 49 -16.90 -14.43 -0.92
CA LEU A 49 -16.96 -13.40 0.12
C LEU A 49 -15.69 -13.39 0.97
N ARG A 50 -15.19 -14.59 1.32
CA ARG A 50 -13.94 -14.71 2.08
C ARG A 50 -12.77 -14.04 1.35
N LYS A 51 -12.62 -14.30 0.06
CA LYS A 51 -11.51 -13.73 -0.74
C LYS A 51 -11.67 -12.23 -0.98
N PHE A 52 -12.90 -11.75 -1.16
CA PHE A 52 -13.20 -10.32 -1.28
C PHE A 52 -12.81 -9.55 -0.02
N PHE A 53 -13.27 -9.99 1.16
CA PHE A 53 -12.90 -9.36 2.43
C PHE A 53 -11.40 -9.45 2.70
N TYR A 54 -10.76 -10.56 2.33
CA TYR A 54 -9.31 -10.69 2.45
C TYR A 54 -8.55 -9.71 1.53
N MET A 55 -8.99 -9.50 0.29
CA MET A 55 -8.39 -8.51 -0.62
C MET A 55 -8.43 -7.08 -0.07
N LEU A 56 -9.45 -6.72 0.72
CA LEU A 56 -9.56 -5.41 1.35
C LEU A 56 -8.61 -5.23 2.55
N THR A 57 -8.07 -6.32 3.09
CA THR A 57 -7.15 -6.31 4.23
C THR A 57 -5.67 -6.39 3.82
N CYS A 58 -5.39 -6.78 2.59
CA CYS A 58 -4.03 -6.92 2.06
C CYS A 58 -3.63 -5.66 1.26
N GLU A 59 -2.49 -5.05 1.60
CA GLU A 59 -1.95 -3.85 0.94
C GLU A 59 -1.74 -4.05 -0.57
N TYR A 60 -1.16 -5.19 -0.95
CA TYR A 60 -0.88 -5.53 -2.34
C TYR A 60 -2.19 -5.67 -3.12
N CYS A 61 -3.14 -6.43 -2.59
CA CYS A 61 -4.43 -6.63 -3.23
C CYS A 61 -5.23 -5.33 -3.35
N PHE A 62 -5.28 -4.54 -2.27
CA PHE A 62 -6.02 -3.29 -2.27
C PHE A 62 -5.44 -2.27 -3.25
N SER A 63 -4.11 -2.25 -3.41
CA SER A 63 -3.44 -1.38 -4.39
C SER A 63 -3.88 -1.62 -5.84
N HIS A 64 -4.35 -2.83 -6.19
CA HIS A 64 -4.91 -3.08 -7.52
C HIS A 64 -6.21 -2.32 -7.73
N TYR A 65 -7.10 -2.31 -6.74
CA TYR A 65 -8.37 -1.58 -6.83
C TYR A 65 -8.13 -0.08 -6.93
N VAL A 66 -7.25 0.46 -6.09
CA VAL A 66 -6.88 1.87 -6.14
C VAL A 66 -6.27 2.22 -7.50
N THR A 67 -5.37 1.37 -8.02
CA THR A 67 -4.77 1.56 -9.34
C THR A 67 -5.81 1.57 -10.46
N VAL A 68 -6.78 0.65 -10.45
CA VAL A 68 -7.85 0.62 -11.47
C VAL A 68 -8.66 1.91 -11.44
N VAL A 69 -9.05 2.38 -10.26
CA VAL A 69 -9.79 3.65 -10.10
C VAL A 69 -8.96 4.83 -10.62
N ILE A 70 -7.69 4.90 -10.25
CA ILE A 70 -6.78 5.97 -10.68
C ILE A 70 -6.54 5.93 -12.19
N LEU A 71 -6.39 4.76 -12.80
CA LEU A 71 -6.24 4.63 -14.26
C LEU A 71 -7.49 5.09 -15.01
N ILE A 72 -8.69 4.79 -14.49
CA ILE A 72 -9.95 5.26 -15.09
C ILE A 72 -10.05 6.79 -15.03
N ILE A 73 -9.64 7.40 -13.91
CA ILE A 73 -9.68 8.86 -13.71
C ILE A 73 -8.63 9.56 -14.57
N THR A 74 -7.38 9.08 -14.54
CA THR A 74 -6.24 9.74 -15.19
C THR A 74 -6.13 9.41 -16.67
N ARG A 75 -6.78 8.34 -17.14
CA ARG A 75 -6.65 7.79 -18.50
C ARG A 75 -5.18 7.62 -18.90
N TYR A 76 -4.37 7.17 -17.96
CA TYR A 76 -2.92 7.01 -18.14
C TYR A 76 -2.60 5.72 -18.91
N TYR A 77 -1.67 5.82 -19.87
CA TYR A 77 -1.18 4.70 -20.68
C TYR A 77 0.35 4.66 -20.59
N LEU A 78 0.92 3.44 -20.58
CA LEU A 78 2.35 3.23 -20.60
C LEU A 78 2.75 2.43 -21.84
N LEU A 79 3.78 2.89 -22.56
CA LEU A 79 4.36 2.33 -23.79
C LEU A 79 3.43 2.32 -25.02
N PHE A 80 2.20 1.80 -24.89
CA PHE A 80 1.24 1.70 -25.97
C PHE A 80 0.05 2.63 -25.72
N PRO A 81 -0.45 3.34 -26.74
CA PRO A 81 -1.62 4.22 -26.60
C PRO A 81 -2.95 3.45 -26.53
N ASP A 82 -2.94 2.14 -26.78
CA ASP A 82 -4.15 1.30 -26.79
C ASP A 82 -4.44 0.68 -25.41
N TRP A 83 -5.48 -0.15 -25.35
CA TRP A 83 -5.85 -0.94 -24.15
C TRP A 83 -4.69 -1.73 -23.54
N ARG A 84 -3.69 -2.12 -24.35
CA ARG A 84 -2.46 -2.79 -23.89
C ARG A 84 -1.69 -1.92 -22.89
N GLY A 85 -1.66 -0.60 -23.13
CA GLY A 85 -1.01 0.36 -22.24
C GLY A 85 -1.67 0.47 -20.87
N TYR A 86 -2.97 0.23 -20.75
CA TYR A 86 -3.66 0.15 -19.44
C TYR A 86 -3.22 -1.09 -18.65
N ILE A 87 -3.00 -2.22 -19.31
CA ILE A 87 -2.54 -3.44 -18.63
C ILE A 87 -1.12 -3.24 -18.10
N ILE A 88 -0.22 -2.74 -18.94
CA ILE A 88 1.17 -2.51 -18.55
C ILE A 88 1.24 -1.46 -17.44
N SER A 89 0.58 -0.30 -17.62
CA SER A 89 0.56 0.74 -16.59
C SER A 89 -0.06 0.25 -15.28
N GLY A 90 -1.12 -0.56 -15.31
CA GLY A 90 -1.73 -1.13 -14.12
C GLY A 90 -0.75 -1.95 -13.29
N PHE A 91 -0.12 -2.95 -13.90
CA PHE A 91 0.86 -3.78 -13.18
C PHE A 91 2.10 -2.99 -12.75
N SER A 92 2.58 -2.07 -13.59
CA SER A 92 3.72 -1.21 -13.22
C SER A 92 3.38 -0.29 -12.05
N LEU A 93 2.20 0.33 -12.03
CA LEU A 93 1.77 1.22 -10.95
C LEU A 93 1.64 0.47 -9.63
N VAL A 94 1.00 -0.71 -9.66
CA VAL A 94 0.89 -1.58 -8.49
C VAL A 94 2.28 -1.93 -7.96
N TRP A 95 3.21 -2.33 -8.83
CA TRP A 95 4.55 -2.72 -8.40
C TRP A 95 5.29 -1.56 -7.72
N ILE A 96 5.32 -0.38 -8.36
CA ILE A 96 5.99 0.80 -7.81
C ILE A 96 5.32 1.27 -6.51
N ALA A 97 3.99 1.23 -6.44
CA ALA A 97 3.27 1.57 -5.21
C ALA A 97 3.63 0.62 -4.05
N ASN A 98 3.77 -0.69 -4.32
CA ASN A 98 4.19 -1.66 -3.31
C ASN A 98 5.64 -1.47 -2.88
N MET A 99 6.53 -1.08 -3.81
CA MET A 99 7.89 -0.67 -3.43
C MET A 99 7.88 0.53 -2.48
N TYR A 100 7.04 1.53 -2.74
CA TYR A 100 6.90 2.69 -1.85
C TYR A 100 6.37 2.31 -0.46
N MET A 101 5.33 1.47 -0.40
CA MET A 101 4.80 0.97 0.88
C MET A 101 5.86 0.17 1.66
N SER A 102 6.59 -0.71 0.98
CA SER A 102 7.65 -1.53 1.60
C SER A 102 8.79 -0.66 2.14
N LEU A 103 9.21 0.36 1.39
CA LEU A 103 10.22 1.32 1.84
C LEU A 103 9.73 2.10 3.05
N PHE A 104 8.49 2.59 3.01
CA PHE A 104 7.89 3.32 4.14
C PHE A 104 7.79 2.44 5.40
N TYR A 105 7.44 1.17 5.25
CA TYR A 105 7.42 0.20 6.33
C TYR A 105 8.81 0.01 6.95
N LEU A 106 9.84 -0.19 6.14
CA LEU A 106 11.22 -0.35 6.61
C LEU A 106 11.70 0.89 7.39
N LEU A 107 11.40 2.08 6.88
CA LEU A 107 11.72 3.34 7.56
C LEU A 107 11.03 3.43 8.93
N ARG A 108 9.72 3.11 9.00
CA ARG A 108 8.96 3.17 10.25
C ARG A 108 9.45 2.15 11.27
N GLN A 109 9.88 0.97 10.83
CA GLN A 109 10.50 -0.04 11.69
C GLN A 109 11.85 0.42 12.24
N GLY A 110 12.70 1.03 11.41
CA GLY A 110 13.98 1.60 11.83
C GLY A 110 13.81 2.63 12.94
N ILE A 111 12.92 3.60 12.74
CA ILE A 111 12.60 4.63 13.74
C ILE A 111 12.09 4.01 15.04
N LYS A 112 11.23 2.99 14.96
CA LYS A 112 10.69 2.33 16.15
C LYS A 112 11.80 1.60 16.93
N LYS A 113 12.72 0.92 16.23
CA LYS A 113 13.86 0.24 16.84
C LYS A 113 14.77 1.23 17.56
N GLU A 114 15.09 2.35 16.91
CA GLU A 114 15.92 3.41 17.50
C GLU A 114 15.29 3.98 18.78
N LYS A 115 13.97 4.22 18.79
CA LYS A 115 13.26 4.69 19.99
C LYS A 115 13.37 3.72 21.17
N VAL A 116 13.17 2.43 20.94
CA VAL A 116 13.26 1.40 22.01
C VAL A 116 14.67 1.35 22.58
N ILE A 117 15.71 1.42 21.75
CA ILE A 117 17.10 1.44 22.21
C ILE A 117 17.38 2.67 23.09
N ILE A 118 16.86 3.84 22.72
CA ILE A 118 17.02 5.06 23.51
C ILE A 118 16.33 4.91 24.87
N GLU A 119 15.11 4.36 24.91
CA GLU A 119 14.36 4.11 26.15
C GLU A 119 15.09 3.15 27.08
N GLU A 120 15.65 2.04 26.56
CA GLU A 120 16.45 1.08 27.33
C GLU A 120 17.69 1.73 27.95
N ILE A 121 18.42 2.54 27.18
CA ILE A 121 19.61 3.27 27.68
C ILE A 121 19.21 4.29 28.77
N GLU A 122 18.09 4.97 28.63
CA GLU A 122 17.59 5.90 29.65
C GLU A 122 17.20 5.20 30.95
N GLU A 123 16.61 4.01 30.88
CA GLU A 123 16.27 3.20 32.06
C GLU A 123 17.52 2.66 32.77
N GLU A 124 18.50 2.16 32.03
CA GLU A 124 19.78 1.71 32.59
C GLU A 124 20.51 2.85 33.31
N ASN A 125 20.53 4.05 32.72
CA ASN A 125 21.13 5.23 33.34
C ASN A 125 20.39 5.71 34.60
N LYS A 126 19.07 5.49 34.70
CA LYS A 126 18.29 5.80 35.91
C LYS A 126 18.54 4.80 37.04
N LEU A 127 18.85 3.55 36.72
CA LEU A 127 19.14 2.50 37.71
C LEU A 127 20.56 2.57 38.28
N GLN A 128 21.49 3.24 37.60
CA GLN A 128 22.87 3.45 38.03
C GLN A 128 23.10 4.71 38.89
N ASN A 129 22.13 5.62 38.94
CA ASN A 129 22.15 6.84 39.78
C ASN A 129 21.27 6.66 41.02
#